data_AF-A0A4V1SGJ5-F1
#
_entry.id   AF-A0A4V1SGJ5-F1
#
_cell.length_a   1.000
_cell.length_b   1.000
_cell.length_c   1.000
_cell.angle_alpha   90.00
_cell.angle_beta   90.00
_cell.angle_gamma   90.00
#
_symmetry.space_group_name_H-M   'P 1'
#
loop_
_entity.id
_entity.type
_entity.pdbx_description
1 polymer ?
#
loop_
_entity_poly.entity_id
_entity_poly.type
_entity_poly.pdbx_seq_one_letter_code
_entity_poly.pdbx_strand_id
1 'polypeptide(L)' 'MIACLMVSLDSGRRVTGWGFALFVASSIAWITGALISSDEPLWTQNMVLFCINCFGVYRYLIRKRAPRDDD' A
#
# COMPACT_ATOMS: atom_id res chain seq x y z
N MET A 1 -10.11 -7.99 -14.91
CA MET A 1 -10.85 -9.06 -14.20
C MET A 1 -9.92 -10.07 -13.51
N ILE A 2 -8.87 -10.58 -14.16
CA ILE A 2 -7.92 -11.56 -13.56
C ILE A 2 -7.14 -10.98 -12.35
N ALA A 3 -6.79 -9.69 -12.37
CA ALA A 3 -6.12 -9.03 -11.24
C ALA A 3 -6.97 -9.01 -9.95
N CYS A 4 -8.30 -8.91 -10.09
CA CYS A 4 -9.23 -8.94 -8.95
C CYS A 4 -9.38 -10.37 -8.38
N LEU A 5 -9.32 -11.38 -9.26
CA LEU A 5 -9.25 -12.79 -8.87
C LEU A 5 -7.92 -13.13 -8.18
N MET A 6 -6.78 -12.58 -8.62
CA MET A 6 -5.49 -12.75 -7.93
C MET A 6 -5.44 -12.07 -6.55
N VAL A 7 -6.13 -10.95 -6.37
CA VAL A 7 -6.29 -10.26 -5.08
C VAL A 7 -7.22 -11.03 -4.13
N SER A 8 -8.19 -11.79 -4.68
CA SER A 8 -9.13 -12.61 -3.92
C SER A 8 -8.63 -14.04 -3.65
N LEU A 9 -7.70 -14.55 -4.48
CA LEU A 9 -6.99 -15.82 -4.32
C LEU A 9 -5.86 -15.65 -3.29
N ASP A 10 -6.26 -15.55 -2.03
CA ASP A 10 -5.65 -16.19 -0.86
C ASP A 10 -4.23 -16.81 -1.00
N SER A 11 -3.20 -16.01 -1.35
CA SER A 11 -1.78 -16.43 -1.26
C SER A 11 -1.04 -15.75 -0.10
N GLY A 12 -1.81 -15.43 0.94
CA GLY A 12 -1.28 -14.96 2.21
C GLY A 12 -1.19 -13.44 2.31
N ARG A 13 -1.67 -12.92 3.44
CA ARG A 13 -1.60 -11.51 3.88
C ARG A 13 -0.26 -10.82 3.59
N ARG A 14 0.83 -11.59 3.53
CA ARG A 14 2.18 -11.11 3.19
C ARG A 14 2.30 -10.64 1.74
N VAL A 15 1.75 -11.35 0.76
CA VAL A 15 1.84 -10.97 -0.67
C VAL A 15 1.09 -9.66 -0.92
N THR A 16 -0.12 -9.52 -0.37
CA THR A 16 -0.89 -8.26 -0.45
C THR A 16 -0.15 -7.10 0.21
N GLY A 17 0.44 -7.32 1.39
CA GLY A 17 1.20 -6.27 2.07
C GLY A 17 2.52 -5.90 1.36
N TRP A 18 3.20 -6.86 0.70
CA TRP A 18 4.35 -6.55 -0.16
C TRP A 18 3.95 -5.78 -1.41
N GLY A 19 2.76 -6.05 -1.97
CA GLY A 19 2.18 -5.22 -3.03
C GLY A 19 1.98 -3.77 -2.59
N PHE A 20 1.44 -3.56 -1.37
CA PHE A 20 1.35 -2.23 -0.77
C PHE A 20 2.73 -1.57 -0.59
N ALA A 21 3.76 -2.32 -0.16
CA ALA A 21 5.11 -1.77 0.00
C ALA A 21 5.73 -1.32 -1.33
N LEU A 22 5.50 -2.05 -2.41
CA LEU A 22 5.90 -1.64 -3.77
C LEU A 22 5.21 -0.33 -4.17
N PHE A 23 3.90 -0.19 -3.88
CA PHE A 23 3.16 1.05 -4.15
C PHE A 23 3.65 2.24 -3.31
N VAL A 24 4.07 2.01 -2.06
CA VAL A 24 4.73 3.04 -1.24
C VAL A 24 6.01 3.53 -1.93
N ALA A 25 6.87 2.62 -2.38
CA ALA A 25 8.12 2.97 -3.07
C ALA A 25 7.85 3.75 -4.37
N SER A 26 6.87 3.32 -5.15
CA SER A 26 6.46 4.04 -6.37
C SER A 26 5.91 5.44 -6.05
N SER A 27 5.11 5.59 -4.99
CA SER A 27 4.56 6.89 -4.58
C SER A 27 5.67 7.87 -4.18
N ILE A 28 6.75 7.40 -3.53
CA ILE A 28 7.92 8.24 -3.21
C ILE A 28 8.60 8.75 -4.48
N ALA A 29 8.76 7.89 -5.48
CA ALA A 29 9.36 8.29 -6.76
C ALA A 29 8.51 9.35 -7.47
N TRP A 30 7.18 9.19 -7.49
CA TRP A 30 6.26 10.16 -8.07
C TRP A 30 6.19 11.47 -7.29
N ILE A 31 6.20 11.40 -5.96
CA ILE A 31 6.31 12.57 -5.08
C ILE A 31 7.60 13.35 -5.38
N THR A 32 8.74 12.66 -5.44
CA THR A 32 10.04 13.29 -5.69
C THR A 32 10.08 13.94 -7.07
N GLY A 33 9.56 13.27 -8.10
CA GLY A 33 9.46 13.84 -9.44
C GLY A 33 8.54 15.07 -9.50
N ALA A 34 7.38 15.01 -8.85
CA ALA A 34 6.45 16.14 -8.79
C ALA A 34 7.04 17.36 -8.07
N LEU A 35 7.84 17.15 -7.03
CA LEU A 35 8.56 18.24 -6.34
C LEU A 35 9.58 18.92 -7.26
N ILE A 36 10.29 18.15 -8.10
CA ILE A 36 11.25 18.70 -9.07
C ILE A 36 10.51 19.51 -10.16
N SER A 37 9.37 19.02 -10.63
CA SER A 37 8.55 19.70 -11.64
C SER A 37 7.69 20.84 -11.10
N SER A 38 7.65 21.08 -9.78
CA SER A 38 6.72 22.02 -9.12
C SER A 38 5.24 21.76 -9.45
N ASP A 39 4.88 20.50 -9.70
CA ASP A 39 3.51 20.07 -9.98
C ASP A 39 2.75 19.82 -8.67
N GLU A 40 2.15 20.88 -8.11
CA GLU A 40 1.32 20.80 -6.89
C GLU A 40 0.20 19.74 -6.96
N PRO A 41 -0.55 19.59 -8.08
CA PRO A 41 -1.63 18.61 -8.14
C PRO A 41 -1.11 17.17 -8.09
N LEU A 42 0.03 16.91 -8.73
CA LEU A 42 0.62 15.58 -8.86
C LEU A 42 1.19 15.10 -7.53
N TRP A 43 1.89 15.97 -6.79
CA TRP A 43 2.46 15.63 -5.50
C TRP A 43 1.38 15.37 -4.44
N THR A 44 0.35 16.23 -4.39
CA THR A 44 -0.73 16.13 -3.40
C THR A 44 -1.52 14.82 -3.53
N GLN A 45 -1.83 14.41 -4.76
CA GLN A 45 -2.52 13.15 -5.03
C GLN A 45 -1.68 11.93 -4.65
N ASN A 46 -0.39 11.94 -5.02
CA ASN A 46 0.52 10.86 -4.67
C ASN A 46 0.80 10.81 -3.15
N MET A 47 0.71 11.93 -2.43
CA MET A 47 0.83 11.95 -0.98
C MET A 47 -0.34 11.26 -0.28
N VAL A 48 -1.57 11.46 -0.75
CA VAL A 48 -2.75 10.73 -0.21
C VAL A 48 -2.61 9.23 -0.48
N LEU A 49 -2.22 8.85 -1.70
CA LEU A 49 -1.95 7.45 -2.05
C LEU A 49 -0.84 6.85 -1.18
N PHE A 50 0.24 7.59 -0.93
CA PHE A 50 1.32 7.16 -0.05
C PHE A 50 0.80 6.81 1.36
N CYS A 51 -0.02 7.69 1.96
CA CYS A 51 -0.61 7.45 3.28
C CYS A 51 -1.49 6.19 3.32
N ILE A 52 -2.36 6.01 2.32
CA ILE A 52 -3.22 4.82 2.21
C ILE A 52 -2.39 3.55 2.04
N ASN A 53 -1.35 3.60 1.19
CA ASN A 53 -0.48 2.46 0.96
C ASN A 53 0.31 2.08 2.21
N CYS A 54 0.84 3.05 2.95
CA CYS A 54 1.47 2.83 4.26
C CYS A 54 0.50 2.19 5.27
N PHE A 55 -0.76 2.65 5.31
CA PHE A 55 -1.79 2.02 6.14
C PHE A 55 -2.09 0.59 5.72
N GLY A 56 -2.12 0.31 4.41
CA GLY A 56 -2.20 -1.03 3.84
C GLY A 56 -1.06 -1.93 4.30
N VAL A 57 0.19 -1.49 4.17
CA VAL A 57 1.37 -2.23 4.68
C VAL A 57 1.20 -2.53 6.17
N TYR A 58 0.86 -1.53 6.98
CA TYR A 58 0.67 -1.70 8.41
C TYR A 58 -0.43 -2.73 8.75
N ARG A 59 -1.58 -2.67 8.07
CA ARG A 59 -2.70 -3.59 8.30
C ARG A 59 -2.37 -5.02 7.90
N TYR A 60 -1.67 -5.22 6.78
CA TYR A 60 -1.48 -6.55 6.20
C TYR A 60 -0.18 -7.22 6.67
N LEU A 61 0.94 -6.48 6.77
CA LEU A 61 2.24 -6.99 7.24
C LEU A 61 2.41 -6.92 8.77
N ILE A 62 2.01 -5.82 9.41
CA ILE A 62 2.37 -5.53 10.81
C ILE A 62 1.29 -5.98 11.80
N ARG A 63 0.01 -5.71 11.53
CA ARG A 63 -1.09 -6.06 12.43
C ARG A 63 -1.41 -7.56 12.39
N LYS A 64 -0.64 -8.40 13.10
CA LYS A 64 -1.09 -9.77 13.43
C LYS A 64 -2.44 -9.65 14.15
N ARG A 65 -3.47 -10.39 13.69
CA ARG A 65 -4.68 -10.53 14.52
C ARG A 65 -4.20 -11.19 15.82
N ALA A 66 -4.55 -10.61 16.96
CA ALA A 66 -4.35 -11.27 18.24
C ALA A 66 -4.97 -12.68 18.14
N PRO A 67 -4.35 -13.72 18.74
CA PRO A 67 -5.03 -14.98 18.93
C PRO A 67 -6.36 -14.64 19.58
N ARG A 68 -7.45 -15.14 19.01
CA ARG A 68 -8.71 -15.15 19.73
C ARG A 68 -8.46 -16.22 20.80
N ASP A 69 -8.27 -15.78 22.04
CA ASP A 69 -8.29 -16.67 23.19
C ASP A 69 -9.74 -17.15 23.27
N ASP A 70 -10.01 -18.28 22.60
CA ASP A 70 -11.24 -19.03 22.76
C ASP A 70 -11.07 -19.83 24.06
N ASP A 71 -11.55 -19.25 25.17
CA ASP A 71 -11.67 -19.87 26.49
C ASP A 71 -12.67 -21.05 26.48
#